data_AF-R7ZIZ2-F1
#
_entry.id   AF-R7ZIZ2-F1
#
_cell.length_a   1.000
_cell.length_b   1.000
_cell.length_c   1.000
_cell.angle_alpha   90.00
_cell.angle_beta   90.00
_cell.angle_gamma   90.00
#
_symmetry.space_group_name_H-M   'P 1'
#
loop_
_entity.id
_entity.type
_entity.pdbx_description
1 polymer ?
#
loop_
_entity_poly.entity_id
_entity_poly.type
_entity_poly.pdbx_seq_one_letter_code
_entity_poly.pdbx_strand_id
1 'polypeptide(L)'
;MMQVQYMKPFYTKITGDKLRLVFAYQYFSILKENEIFHFIPIEGKEMIINLHTQQIENLSEVFVFQKGNRFIRLPLYQLLLITNVHEHLAPILESATPKPQIPLVSSVTVGEINQLIIEIEQKNYDYLIDKALLDYNEGLFFELLHQKSNQLGGFES
;
A
#
# COMPACT_ATOMS: atom_id res chain seq x y z
N MET A 1 -19.78 -1.99 -8.26
CA MET A 1 -18.45 -2.14 -7.65
C MET A 1 -18.57 -1.82 -6.17
N MET A 2 -17.98 -2.64 -5.29
CA MET A 2 -17.95 -2.39 -3.85
C MET A 2 -16.57 -1.83 -3.50
N GLN A 3 -16.49 -0.84 -2.62
CA GLN A 3 -15.22 -0.28 -2.18
C GLN A 3 -15.31 0.19 -0.72
N VAL A 4 -14.19 0.20 -0.01
CA VAL A 4 -14.10 0.82 1.30
C VAL A 4 -14.04 2.33 1.15
N GLN A 5 -14.94 3.03 1.82
CA GLN A 5 -15.01 4.49 1.81
C GLN A 5 -14.19 5.07 2.97
N TYR A 6 -14.28 4.45 4.14
CA TYR A 6 -13.59 4.90 5.35
C TYR A 6 -13.25 3.69 6.22
N MET A 7 -12.03 3.63 6.75
CA MET A 7 -11.63 2.59 7.69
C MET A 7 -10.61 3.16 8.66
N LYS A 8 -11.00 3.28 9.92
CA LYS A 8 -10.11 3.70 11.00
C LYS A 8 -10.40 2.87 12.24
N PRO A 9 -9.45 2.12 12.81
CA PRO A 9 -9.70 1.41 14.05
C PRO A 9 -9.98 2.42 15.16
N PHE A 10 -10.92 2.07 16.05
CA PHE A 10 -11.20 2.83 17.26
C PHE A 10 -10.04 2.72 18.25
N TYR A 11 -9.47 1.52 18.38
CA TYR A 11 -8.19 1.33 19.06
C TYR A 11 -7.37 0.24 18.38
N THR A 12 -6.06 0.34 18.57
CA THR A 12 -5.09 -0.68 18.17
C THR A 12 -4.39 -1.21 19.42
N LYS A 13 -4.17 -2.52 19.48
CA LYS A 13 -3.47 -3.17 20.60
C LYS A 13 -2.48 -4.18 20.06
N ILE A 14 -1.22 -4.05 20.47
CA ILE A 14 -0.17 -5.02 20.17
C ILE A 14 -0.10 -6.00 21.34
N THR A 15 -0.02 -7.29 21.05
CA THR A 15 0.13 -8.34 22.07
C THR A 15 1.08 -9.40 21.52
N GLY A 16 2.33 -9.34 21.97
CA GLY A 16 3.41 -10.12 21.37
C GLY A 16 3.54 -9.80 19.88
N ASP A 17 3.37 -10.82 19.05
CA ASP A 17 3.51 -10.73 17.60
C ASP A 17 2.18 -10.46 16.86
N LYS A 18 1.13 -10.11 17.61
CA LYS A 18 -0.20 -9.88 17.05
C LYS A 18 -0.60 -8.43 17.22
N LEU A 19 -1.06 -7.83 16.12
CA LEU A 19 -1.73 -6.54 16.10
C LEU A 19 -3.23 -6.76 16.04
N ARG A 20 -3.94 -6.31 17.07
CA ARG A 20 -5.40 -6.31 17.14
C ARG A 20 -5.92 -4.92 16.80
N LEU A 21 -6.67 -4.83 15.72
CA LEU A 21 -7.41 -3.64 15.31
C LEU A 21 -8.86 -3.82 15.75
N VAL A 22 -9.41 -2.88 16.52
CA VAL A 22 -10.80 -2.95 16.95
C VAL A 22 -11.58 -1.77 16.40
N PHE A 23 -12.72 -2.06 15.79
CA PHE A 23 -13.58 -1.09 15.12
C PHE A 23 -14.83 -0.79 15.95
N ALA A 24 -15.23 0.48 15.97
CA ALA A 24 -16.46 0.94 16.60
C ALA A 24 -17.50 1.33 15.54
N TYR A 25 -18.74 1.61 15.98
CA TYR A 25 -19.82 2.04 15.10
C TYR A 25 -19.41 3.23 14.23
N GLN A 26 -19.66 3.16 12.91
CA GLN A 26 -19.30 4.17 11.89
C GLN A 26 -17.81 4.40 11.62
N TYR A 27 -16.90 3.76 12.37
CA TYR A 27 -15.45 3.87 12.13
C TYR A 27 -14.98 3.07 10.90
N PHE A 28 -15.91 2.39 10.25
CA PHE A 28 -15.70 1.66 9.02
C PHE A 28 -16.95 1.80 8.15
N SER A 29 -16.81 2.17 6.88
CA SER A 29 -17.89 2.22 5.92
C SER A 29 -17.49 1.68 4.54
N ILE A 30 -18.48 1.10 3.86
CA ILE A 30 -18.35 0.59 2.50
C ILE A 30 -19.34 1.31 1.59
N LEU A 31 -18.93 1.55 0.35
CA LEU A 31 -19.79 2.05 -0.71
C LEU A 31 -20.19 0.86 -1.61
N LYS A 32 -21.50 0.66 -1.78
CA LYS A 32 -22.07 -0.29 -2.74
C LYS A 32 -23.20 0.41 -3.49
N GLU A 33 -23.19 0.38 -4.82
CA GLU A 33 -24.28 0.93 -5.66
C GLU A 33 -24.58 2.41 -5.35
N ASN A 34 -23.55 3.24 -5.15
CA ASN A 34 -23.64 4.65 -4.72
C ASN A 34 -24.27 4.86 -3.33
N GLU A 35 -24.34 3.82 -2.51
CA GLU A 35 -24.89 3.88 -1.17
C GLU A 35 -23.83 3.52 -0.12
N ILE A 36 -23.71 4.40 0.89
CA ILE A 36 -22.79 4.21 2.01
C ILE A 36 -23.46 3.36 3.08
N PHE A 37 -22.79 2.29 3.49
CA PHE A 37 -23.17 1.47 4.63
C PHE A 37 -22.14 1.63 5.74
N HIS A 38 -22.61 1.81 6.97
CA HIS A 38 -21.75 2.00 8.14
C HIS A 38 -21.65 0.70 8.93
N PHE A 39 -20.46 0.39 9.40
CA PHE A 39 -20.20 -0.76 10.23
C PHE A 39 -20.92 -0.66 11.58
N ILE A 40 -21.46 -1.80 12.02
CA ILE A 40 -22.08 -2.02 13.33
C ILE A 40 -21.41 -3.24 14.01
N PRO A 41 -20.91 -3.12 15.26
CA PRO A 41 -20.20 -4.20 15.95
C PRO A 41 -21.18 -5.20 16.59
N ILE A 42 -21.97 -5.91 15.77
CA ILE A 42 -22.93 -6.92 16.24
C ILE A 42 -22.30 -8.31 16.35
N GLU A 43 -21.53 -8.71 15.33
CA GLU A 43 -20.89 -10.03 15.26
C GLU A 43 -19.39 -9.84 15.49
N GLY A 44 -18.63 -9.62 14.42
CA GLY A 44 -17.21 -9.30 14.49
C GLY A 44 -16.94 -7.82 14.63
N LYS A 45 -15.92 -7.50 15.43
CA LYS A 45 -15.48 -6.12 15.67
C LYS A 45 -13.97 -5.92 15.59
N GLU A 46 -13.23 -6.99 15.36
CA GLU A 46 -11.78 -6.95 15.40
C GLU A 46 -11.13 -7.66 14.21
N MET A 47 -9.95 -7.18 13.86
CA MET A 47 -9.06 -7.79 12.88
C MET A 47 -7.73 -8.05 13.57
N ILE A 48 -7.25 -9.28 13.49
CA ILE A 48 -6.00 -9.73 14.11
C ILE A 48 -5.00 -9.97 12.99
N ILE A 49 -3.92 -9.19 12.99
CA ILE A 49 -2.84 -9.27 12.02
C ILE A 49 -1.62 -9.85 12.73
N ASN A 50 -1.03 -10.88 12.13
CA ASN A 50 0.24 -11.42 12.55
C ASN A 50 1.36 -10.52 12.02
N LEU A 51 2.18 -9.94 12.90
CA LEU A 51 3.21 -8.98 12.51
C LEU A 51 4.40 -9.64 11.78
N HIS A 52 4.65 -10.94 11.98
CA HIS A 52 5.72 -11.67 11.28
C HIS A 52 5.35 -11.97 9.82
N THR A 53 4.13 -12.44 9.59
CA THR A 53 3.67 -12.82 8.24
C THR A 53 2.91 -11.70 7.54
N GLN A 54 2.52 -10.66 8.27
CA GLN A 54 1.62 -9.59 7.84
C GLN A 54 0.26 -10.08 7.34
N GLN A 55 -0.15 -11.29 7.76
CA GLN A 55 -1.41 -11.90 7.37
C GLN A 55 -2.47 -11.72 8.45
N ILE A 56 -3.74 -11.65 8.03
CA ILE A 56 -4.89 -11.61 8.94
C ILE A 56 -5.21 -13.04 9.38
N GLU A 57 -5.24 -13.27 10.70
CA GLU A 57 -5.46 -14.61 11.26
C GLU A 57 -6.95 -14.97 11.35
N ASN A 58 -7.83 -13.99 11.56
CA ASN A 58 -9.25 -14.21 11.81
C ASN A 58 -10.13 -14.00 10.55
N LEU A 59 -9.75 -14.60 9.42
CA LEU A 59 -10.45 -14.43 8.13
C LEU A 59 -11.95 -14.79 8.14
N SER A 60 -12.37 -15.66 9.06
CA SER A 60 -13.76 -16.09 9.23
C SER A 60 -14.65 -15.08 9.96
N GLU A 61 -14.06 -14.03 10.53
CA GLU A 61 -14.79 -13.01 11.28
C GLU A 61 -15.75 -12.25 10.37
N VAL A 62 -17.01 -12.05 10.79
CA VAL A 62 -18.06 -11.42 9.97
C VAL A 62 -18.29 -9.98 10.40
N PHE A 63 -18.12 -9.06 9.47
CA PHE A 63 -18.38 -7.64 9.63
C PHE A 63 -19.75 -7.29 9.07
N VAL A 64 -20.54 -6.56 9.87
CA VAL A 64 -21.90 -6.18 9.50
C VAL A 64 -21.94 -4.68 9.22
N PHE A 65 -22.51 -4.31 8.07
CA PHE A 65 -22.68 -2.93 7.62
C PHE A 65 -24.17 -2.63 7.43
N GLN A 66 -24.63 -1.45 7.87
CA GLN A 66 -26.03 -1.05 7.85
C GLN A 66 -26.23 0.28 7.14
N LYS A 67 -27.36 0.36 6.42
CA LYS A 67 -27.94 1.61 5.92
C LYS A 67 -29.46 1.53 6.08
N GLY A 68 -30.03 2.29 7.02
CA GLY A 68 -31.45 2.21 7.35
C GLY A 68 -31.85 0.79 7.78
N ASN A 69 -32.77 0.16 7.06
CA ASN A 69 -33.21 -1.23 7.30
C ASN A 69 -32.39 -2.31 6.58
N ARG A 70 -31.38 -1.94 5.79
CA ARG A 70 -30.59 -2.90 5.00
C ARG A 70 -29.29 -3.24 5.72
N PHE A 71 -28.96 -4.52 5.71
CA PHE A 71 -27.73 -5.06 6.29
C PHE A 71 -26.93 -5.82 5.24
N ILE A 72 -25.61 -5.62 5.28
CA ILE A 72 -24.62 -6.37 4.51
C ILE A 72 -23.74 -7.09 5.52
N ARG A 73 -23.64 -8.41 5.41
CA ARG A 73 -22.73 -9.23 6.21
C ARG A 73 -21.59 -9.68 5.32
N LEU A 74 -20.36 -9.37 5.70
CA LEU A 74 -19.17 -9.71 4.94
C LEU A 74 -18.13 -10.35 5.86
N PRO A 75 -17.75 -11.62 5.62
CA PRO A 75 -16.55 -12.19 6.20
C PRO A 75 -15.32 -11.37 5.82
N LEU A 76 -14.32 -11.33 6.71
CA LEU A 76 -13.06 -10.63 6.47
C LEU A 76 -12.38 -11.08 5.18
N TYR A 77 -12.39 -12.39 4.85
CA TYR A 77 -11.81 -12.85 3.58
C TYR A 77 -12.47 -12.21 2.35
N GLN A 78 -13.79 -11.96 2.38
CA GLN A 78 -14.49 -11.30 1.26
C GLN A 78 -14.19 -9.82 1.22
N LEU A 79 -14.12 -9.20 2.40
CA LEU A 79 -13.75 -7.80 2.53
C LEU A 79 -12.35 -7.55 1.96
N LEU A 80 -11.38 -8.43 2.22
CA LEU A 80 -10.02 -8.30 1.67
C LEU A 80 -9.96 -8.40 0.13
N LEU A 81 -10.92 -9.07 -0.50
CA LEU A 81 -11.03 -9.12 -1.96
C LEU A 81 -11.59 -7.82 -2.55
N ILE A 82 -12.08 -6.90 -1.71
CA ILE A 82 -12.54 -5.58 -2.14
C ILE A 82 -11.32 -4.71 -2.47
N THR A 83 -11.39 -4.06 -3.61
CA THR A 83 -10.29 -3.51 -4.41
C THR A 83 -9.32 -2.59 -3.66
N ASN A 84 -9.72 -1.96 -2.56
CA ASN A 84 -8.91 -0.96 -1.86
C ASN A 84 -8.69 -1.21 -0.36
N VAL A 85 -9.04 -2.39 0.19
CA VAL A 85 -8.88 -2.63 1.63
C VAL A 85 -7.41 -2.55 2.09
N HIS A 86 -6.49 -3.00 1.25
CA HIS A 86 -5.05 -2.94 1.52
C HIS A 86 -4.53 -1.49 1.69
N GLU A 87 -5.09 -0.53 0.93
CA GLU A 87 -4.71 0.89 1.02
C GLU A 87 -5.04 1.49 2.38
N HIS A 88 -6.13 1.03 3.01
CA HIS A 88 -6.51 1.47 4.35
C HIS A 88 -5.74 0.74 5.46
N LEU A 89 -5.36 -0.52 5.22
CA LEU A 89 -4.63 -1.34 6.20
C LEU A 89 -3.15 -0.99 6.32
N ALA A 90 -2.48 -0.68 5.21
CA ALA A 90 -1.06 -0.32 5.20
C ALA A 90 -0.69 0.81 6.19
N PRO A 91 -1.35 1.98 6.19
CA PRO A 91 -1.01 3.06 7.12
C PRO A 91 -1.31 2.71 8.59
N ILE A 92 -2.31 1.86 8.83
CA ILE A 92 -2.62 1.38 10.17
C ILE A 92 -1.50 0.46 10.68
N LEU A 93 -1.01 -0.45 9.82
CA LEU A 93 0.08 -1.36 10.15
C LEU A 93 1.37 -0.59 10.45
N GLU A 94 1.73 0.40 9.62
CA GLU A 94 2.88 1.28 9.84
C GLU A 94 2.81 2.05 11.18
N SER A 95 1.61 2.53 11.54
CA SER A 95 1.39 3.24 12.81
C SER A 95 1.51 2.33 14.04
N ALA A 96 1.29 1.03 13.86
CA ALA A 96 1.20 0.06 14.94
C ALA A 96 2.48 -0.78 15.10
N THR A 97 3.38 -0.81 14.12
CA THR A 97 4.73 -1.35 14.33
C THR A 97 5.53 -0.37 15.19
N PRO A 98 6.00 -0.76 16.40
CA PRO A 98 6.88 0.08 17.18
C PRO A 98 8.18 0.24 16.40
N LYS A 99 8.39 1.42 15.82
CA LYS A 99 9.66 1.77 15.20
C LYS A 99 10.73 1.61 16.29
N PRO A 100 11.81 0.83 16.09
CA PRO A 100 13.05 1.12 16.79
C PRO A 100 13.32 2.62 16.56
N GLN A 101 13.88 3.31 17.55
CA GLN A 101 14.28 4.72 17.43
C GLN A 101 15.37 4.84 16.37
N ILE A 102 14.97 4.75 15.11
CA ILE A 102 15.72 5.13 13.93
C ILE A 102 15.22 6.55 13.70
N PRO A 103 16.10 7.56 13.73
CA PRO A 103 15.70 8.93 13.50
C PRO A 103 14.90 8.97 12.21
N LEU A 104 13.75 9.64 12.31
CA LEU A 104 12.78 9.91 11.26
C LEU A 104 13.46 9.96 9.88
N VAL A 105 13.45 8.85 9.14
CA VAL A 105 13.47 8.95 7.69
C VAL A 105 12.08 9.46 7.39
N SER A 106 12.01 10.79 7.29
CA SER A 106 10.95 11.53 6.65
C SER A 106 10.36 10.69 5.53
N SER A 107 9.03 10.65 5.46
CA SER A 107 8.27 10.30 4.26
C SER A 107 9.16 10.39 3.03
N VAL A 108 9.44 9.26 2.36
CA VAL A 108 10.23 9.28 1.14
C VAL A 108 9.59 10.32 0.25
N THR A 109 10.23 11.48 0.15
CA THR A 109 9.67 12.61 -0.56
C THR A 109 9.60 12.18 -2.02
N VAL A 110 8.66 12.69 -2.80
CA VAL A 110 8.60 12.41 -4.25
C VAL A 110 9.98 12.61 -4.90
N GLY A 111 10.82 13.49 -4.34
CA GLY A 111 12.24 13.67 -4.72
C GLY A 111 13.15 12.46 -4.48
N GLU A 112 13.06 11.76 -3.35
CA GLU A 112 13.89 10.58 -3.04
C GLU A 112 13.51 9.37 -3.91
N ILE A 113 12.21 9.21 -4.21
CA ILE A 113 11.75 8.20 -5.19
C ILE A 113 12.26 8.55 -6.59
N ASN A 114 12.17 9.82 -7.01
CA ASN A 114 12.68 10.26 -8.30
C ASN A 114 14.20 10.07 -8.41
N GLN A 115 14.94 10.32 -7.34
CA GLN A 115 16.39 10.11 -7.32
C GLN A 115 16.76 8.63 -7.43
N LEU A 116 16.01 7.75 -6.76
CA LEU A 116 16.16 6.30 -6.93
C LEU A 116 15.83 5.84 -8.36
N ILE A 117 14.79 6.39 -8.98
CA ILE A 117 14.43 6.11 -10.38
C ILE A 117 15.58 6.52 -11.31
N ILE A 118 16.13 7.73 -11.14
CA ILE A 118 17.26 8.22 -11.95
C ILE A 118 18.48 7.31 -11.81
N GLU A 119 18.81 6.86 -10.59
CA GLU A 119 19.94 5.93 -10.37
C GLU A 119 19.73 4.58 -11.05
N ILE A 120 18.49 4.06 -11.03
CA ILE A 120 18.15 2.79 -11.70
C ILE A 120 18.22 2.95 -13.22
N GLU A 121 17.71 4.06 -13.76
CA GLU A 121 17.77 4.36 -15.19
C GLU A 121 19.21 4.48 -15.68
N GLN A 122 20.08 5.18 -14.95
CA GLN A 122 21.50 5.27 -15.28
C GLN A 122 22.18 3.90 -15.35
N LYS A 123 21.93 3.04 -14.36
CA LYS A 123 22.46 1.66 -14.35
C LYS A 123 21.93 0.83 -15.53
N ASN A 124 20.69 1.06 -15.94
CA ASN A 124 20.11 0.39 -17.09
C ASN A 124 20.77 0.83 -18.40
N TYR A 125 21.02 2.13 -18.57
CA TYR A 125 21.77 2.63 -19.72
C TYR A 125 23.19 2.07 -19.77
N ASP A 126 23.91 2.03 -18.64
CA ASP A 126 25.24 1.42 -18.57
C ASP A 126 25.22 -0.03 -19.02
N TYR A 127 24.25 -0.80 -18.52
CA TYR A 127 24.05 -2.19 -18.94
C TYR A 127 23.74 -2.33 -20.43
N LEU A 128 22.90 -1.47 -20.99
CA LEU A 128 22.55 -1.50 -22.42
C LEU A 128 23.73 -1.10 -23.31
N ILE A 129 24.57 -0.16 -22.87
CA ILE A 129 25.80 0.23 -23.56
C ILE A 129 26.79 -0.93 -23.56
N ASP A 130 27.02 -1.56 -22.40
CA ASP A 130 27.87 -2.75 -22.29
C ASP A 130 27.36 -3.89 -23.16
N LYS A 131 26.03 -4.09 -23.22
CA LYS A 131 25.41 -5.08 -24.08
C LYS A 131 25.57 -4.75 -25.57
N ALA A 132 25.42 -3.49 -25.97
CA ALA A 132 25.63 -3.06 -27.35
C ALA A 132 27.10 -3.26 -27.78
N LEU A 133 28.06 -3.06 -26.87
CA LEU A 133 29.47 -3.37 -27.10
C LEU A 133 29.71 -4.87 -27.27
N LEU A 134 29.08 -5.72 -26.44
CA LEU A 134 29.17 -7.18 -26.56
C LEU A 134 28.57 -7.69 -27.88
N ASP A 135 27.48 -7.07 -28.34
CA ASP A 135 26.78 -7.43 -29.57
C ASP A 135 27.40 -6.76 -30.83
N TYR A 136 28.53 -6.05 -30.69
CA TYR A 136 29.21 -5.27 -31.75
C TYR A 136 28.26 -4.33 -32.52
N ASN A 137 27.23 -3.82 -31.84
CA ASN A 137 26.22 -2.95 -32.43
C ASN A 137 26.57 -1.48 -32.21
N GLU A 138 27.45 -0.97 -33.08
CA GLU A 138 27.95 0.41 -33.02
C GLU A 138 26.82 1.45 -33.12
N GLY A 139 25.79 1.19 -33.94
CA GLY A 139 24.66 2.12 -34.11
C GLY A 139 23.87 2.29 -32.81
N LEU A 140 23.56 1.18 -32.13
CA LEU A 140 22.86 1.20 -30.85
C LEU A 140 23.73 1.82 -29.75
N PHE A 141 25.04 1.58 -29.77
CA PHE A 141 25.98 2.18 -28.84
C PHE A 141 25.97 3.71 -28.91
N PHE A 142 26.10 4.29 -30.11
CA PHE A 142 26.09 5.75 -30.27
C PHE A 142 24.74 6.37 -29.94
N GLU A 143 23.63 5.68 -30.22
CA GLU A 143 22.28 6.13 -29.86
C GLU A 143 22.09 6.21 -28.33
N LEU A 144 22.48 5.16 -27.61
CA LEU A 144 22.38 5.10 -26.15
C LEU A 144 23.30 6.12 -25.46
N LEU A 145 24.49 6.37 -26.03
CA LEU A 145 25.43 7.36 -25.52
C LEU A 145 24.90 8.79 -25.68
N HIS A 146 24.24 9.08 -26.81
CA HIS A 146 23.57 10.36 -27.05
C HIS A 146 22.35 10.56 -26.13
N GLN A 147 21.54 9.51 -25.92
CA GLN A 147 20.40 9.56 -24.99
C GLN A 147 20.84 9.78 -23.54
N LYS A 148 21.89 9.07 -23.10
CA LYS A 148 22.48 9.25 -21.76
C LYS A 148 23.00 10.69 -21.56
N SER A 149 23.65 11.26 -22.57
CA SER A 149 24.13 12.66 -22.52
C SER A 149 22.99 13.67 -22.38
N ASN A 150 21.88 13.48 -23.10
CA ASN A 150 20.75 14.40 -23.06
C ASN A 150 19.95 14.34 -21.75
N GLN A 151 19.90 13.18 -21.09
CA GLN A 151 19.21 13.04 -19.80
C GLN A 151 20.03 13.57 -18.60
N LEU A 152 21.36 13.58 -18.69
CA LEU A 152 22.26 14.10 -17.64
C LEU A 152 22.60 15.60 -17.81
N GLY A 153 22.33 16.19 -18.99
CA GLY A 153 22.69 17.56 -19.35
C GLY A 153 21.60 18.63 -19.17
N GLY A 154 20.56 18.35 -18.37
CA GLY A 154 19.48 19.30 -18.10
C GLY A 154 19.80 20.35 -17.02
N PHE A 155 20.88 21.12 -17.17
CA PHE A 155 21.07 22.40 -16.47
C PHE A 155 21.43 23.49 -17.49
N GLU A 156 20.65 24.58 -17.43
CA GLU A 156 20.72 25.85 -18.16
C GLU A 156 20.19 25.80 -19.61
N SER A 157 19.24 26.66 -20.00
CA SER A 157 19.12 28.10 -19.70
C SER A 157 17.83 28.53 -19.01
#